data_AF-A0A1I8HKB5-F1
#
_entry.id   AF-A0A1I8HKB5-F1
#
_cell.length_a   1.000
_cell.length_b   1.000
_cell.length_c   1.000
_cell.angle_alpha   90.00
_cell.angle_beta   90.00
_cell.angle_gamma   90.00
#
_symmetry.space_group_name_H-M   'P 1'
#
loop_
_entity.id
_entity.type
_entity.pdbx_description
1 polymer ?
#
loop_
_entity_poly.entity_id
_entity_poly.type
_entity_poly.pdbx_seq_one_letter_code
_entity_poly.pdbx_strand_id
1 'polypeptide(L)'
;ITRFQAGCASQTIRNPLQLYRHLLRLVRTLPPGARPYYSNYIRQAYNSHSDETDPDRVRQIIDRALLDADWVVKKSAGCACKGIRACKICCAAKQLPLVAVSAASSLPQPDQPPLHFCIDCQAVRATPRHADGDDAEHWSAIPSSASGLAGIRVFRDFINPDEEAVLAAEIDKRPWAPSQSGRLPPYWSALLPRLLALPGLADFQPVELCNLDYQPELGAHIDPHIDDTWLWGDRLVTLNLCSDTSLTLSQSAGSTRISIPMPRRSVLVLSGPARYDWLHAVLPDDVTGRRLAVTLRELAPDWLETVDGRALLKAGAAFDGVSVVELKSGGS
;
A
#
# COMPACT_ATOMS: atom_id res chain seq x y z
N ILE A 1 32.88 0.55 18.80
CA ILE A 1 33.13 0.87 17.38
C ILE A 1 32.00 1.77 16.91
N THR A 2 32.34 3.05 16.75
CA THR A 2 31.61 4.24 16.28
C THR A 2 30.09 4.16 16.01
N ARG A 3 29.32 4.87 16.87
CA ARG A 3 27.91 5.25 16.65
C ARG A 3 27.81 6.21 15.45
N PHE A 4 27.18 5.78 14.36
CA PHE A 4 26.81 6.66 13.25
C PHE A 4 25.51 7.38 13.58
N GLN A 5 25.60 8.68 13.88
CA GLN A 5 24.43 9.57 14.00
C GLN A 5 23.86 9.85 12.60
N ALA A 6 22.66 9.34 12.33
CA ALA A 6 21.98 9.49 11.04
C ALA A 6 21.59 10.94 10.69
N GLY A 7 21.60 11.87 11.66
CA GLY A 7 21.24 13.28 11.44
C GLY A 7 22.31 14.16 10.78
N CYS A 8 23.52 13.66 10.57
CA CYS A 8 24.66 14.47 10.07
C CYS A 8 24.91 14.32 8.54
N ALA A 9 24.35 13.30 7.89
CA ALA A 9 24.74 12.93 6.51
C ALA A 9 24.21 13.87 5.42
N SER A 10 23.05 14.51 5.63
CA SER A 10 22.43 15.45 4.68
C SER A 10 23.31 16.68 4.41
N GLN A 11 24.14 17.11 5.36
CA GLN A 11 24.98 18.30 5.22
C GLN A 11 26.30 18.05 4.46
N THR A 12 26.66 16.78 4.18
CA THR A 12 27.98 16.42 3.60
C THR A 12 27.92 15.92 2.16
N ILE A 13 26.76 15.54 1.64
CA ILE A 13 26.60 14.99 0.29
C ILE A 13 26.24 16.14 -0.66
N ARG A 14 27.17 16.53 -1.52
CA ARG A 14 27.01 17.68 -2.44
C ARG A 14 27.06 17.29 -3.90
N ASN A 15 27.36 16.04 -4.23
CA ASN A 15 27.42 15.57 -5.61
C ASN A 15 26.92 14.13 -5.79
N PRO A 16 26.50 13.75 -7.01
CA PRO A 16 25.96 12.41 -7.31
C PRO A 16 26.89 11.26 -6.94
N LEU A 17 28.21 11.43 -7.08
CA LEU A 17 29.19 10.38 -6.75
C LEU A 17 29.27 10.11 -5.24
N GLN A 18 29.17 11.16 -4.42
CA GLN A 18 29.10 11.05 -2.97
C GLN A 18 27.80 10.36 -2.52
N LEU A 19 26.67 10.70 -3.14
CA LEU A 19 25.38 10.05 -2.92
C LEU A 19 25.46 8.56 -3.26
N TYR A 20 25.94 8.21 -4.45
CA TYR A 20 26.08 6.82 -4.89
C TYR A 20 26.91 5.96 -3.90
N ARG A 21 28.06 6.48 -3.45
CA ARG A 21 28.90 5.82 -2.45
C ARG A 21 28.23 5.70 -1.08
N HIS A 22 27.39 6.66 -0.71
CA HIS A 22 26.64 6.63 0.54
C HIS A 22 25.54 5.56 0.50
N LEU A 23 24.76 5.54 -0.57
CA LEU A 23 23.68 4.57 -0.77
C LEU A 23 24.19 3.13 -0.80
N LEU A 24 25.31 2.86 -1.50
CA LEU A 24 25.92 1.51 -1.49
C LEU A 24 26.44 1.08 -0.11
N ARG A 25 26.83 2.03 0.76
CA ARG A 25 27.19 1.73 2.15
C ARG A 25 25.95 1.36 2.98
N LEU A 26 24.83 2.05 2.78
CA LEU A 26 23.56 1.71 3.41
C LEU A 26 23.04 0.33 2.98
N VAL A 27 23.19 -0.04 1.71
CA VAL A 27 22.76 -1.39 1.27
C VAL A 27 23.47 -2.52 2.02
N ARG A 28 24.70 -2.30 2.49
CA ARG A 28 25.43 -3.30 3.29
C ARG A 28 24.81 -3.54 4.67
N THR A 29 24.05 -2.58 5.19
CA THR A 29 23.33 -2.73 6.47
C THR A 29 22.00 -3.46 6.32
N LEU A 30 21.50 -3.63 5.09
CA LEU A 30 20.26 -4.36 4.80
C LEU A 30 20.44 -5.89 4.95
N PRO A 31 19.34 -6.65 5.11
CA PRO A 31 19.38 -8.11 5.11
C PRO A 31 20.01 -8.69 3.82
N PRO A 32 20.81 -9.78 3.91
CA PRO A 32 21.57 -10.31 2.76
C PRO A 32 20.76 -10.53 1.48
N GLY A 33 19.51 -11.00 1.58
CA GLY A 33 18.65 -11.27 0.42
C GLY A 33 18.14 -10.03 -0.33
N ALA A 34 18.12 -8.85 0.31
CA ALA A 34 17.64 -7.61 -0.32
C ALA A 34 18.76 -6.81 -1.01
N ARG A 35 20.03 -7.11 -0.69
CA ARG A 35 21.18 -6.32 -1.15
C ARG A 35 21.37 -6.31 -2.67
N PRO A 36 21.20 -7.43 -3.41
CA PRO A 36 21.43 -7.45 -4.85
C PRO A 36 20.49 -6.50 -5.61
N TYR A 37 19.21 -6.49 -5.25
CA TYR A 37 18.20 -5.63 -5.86
C TYR A 37 18.53 -4.15 -5.67
N TYR A 38 18.69 -3.69 -4.42
CA TYR A 38 18.94 -2.28 -4.14
C TYR A 38 20.28 -1.81 -4.70
N SER A 39 21.31 -2.68 -4.73
CA SER A 39 22.60 -2.36 -5.36
C SER A 39 22.46 -2.10 -6.87
N ASN A 40 21.65 -2.90 -7.57
CA ASN A 40 21.41 -2.74 -9.00
C ASN A 40 20.55 -1.51 -9.30
N TYR A 41 19.51 -1.26 -8.50
CA TYR A 41 18.68 -0.06 -8.61
C TYR A 41 19.49 1.23 -8.44
N ILE A 42 20.33 1.31 -7.38
CA ILE A 42 21.20 2.46 -7.14
C ILE A 42 22.18 2.67 -8.30
N ARG A 43 22.70 1.59 -8.90
CA ARG A 43 23.61 1.67 -10.05
C ARG A 43 22.91 2.19 -11.31
N GLN A 44 21.70 1.71 -11.60
CA GLN A 44 20.90 2.20 -12.73
C GLN A 44 20.55 3.67 -12.55
N ALA A 45 20.03 4.05 -11.38
CA ALA A 45 19.67 5.44 -11.08
C ALA A 45 20.87 6.39 -11.16
N TYR A 46 22.06 5.95 -10.69
CA TYR A 46 23.28 6.74 -10.83
C TYR A 46 23.65 6.96 -12.29
N ASN A 47 23.63 5.90 -13.11
CA ASN A 47 23.98 6.01 -14.53
C ASN A 47 23.03 6.95 -15.28
N SER A 48 21.73 6.89 -14.99
CA SER A 48 20.69 7.74 -15.60
C SER A 48 20.77 9.22 -15.26
N HIS A 49 21.50 9.59 -14.20
CA HIS A 49 21.61 10.97 -13.72
C HIS A 49 23.07 11.39 -13.51
N SER A 50 24.03 10.67 -14.10
CA SER A 50 25.46 10.89 -13.90
C SER A 50 26.00 12.12 -14.62
N ASP A 51 25.30 12.56 -15.66
CA ASP A 51 25.58 13.71 -16.52
C ASP A 51 24.72 14.95 -16.19
N GLU A 52 23.86 14.87 -15.17
CA GLU A 52 23.04 16.00 -14.70
C GLU A 52 23.93 17.08 -14.06
N THR A 53 23.92 18.28 -14.65
CA THR A 53 24.77 19.41 -14.22
C THR A 53 23.99 20.55 -13.56
N ASP A 54 22.65 20.54 -13.63
CA ASP A 54 21.82 21.57 -13.00
C ASP A 54 21.85 21.44 -11.46
N PRO A 55 22.35 22.46 -10.74
CA PRO A 55 22.54 22.40 -9.28
C PRO A 55 21.23 22.21 -8.49
N ASP A 56 20.08 22.68 -9.00
CA ASP A 56 18.80 22.53 -8.30
C ASP A 56 18.19 21.15 -8.55
N ARG A 57 18.31 20.62 -9.78
CA ARG A 57 17.92 19.23 -10.09
C ARG A 57 18.80 18.21 -9.36
N VAL A 58 20.11 18.42 -9.31
CA VAL A 58 21.03 17.58 -8.54
C VAL A 58 20.63 17.56 -7.05
N ARG A 59 20.24 18.70 -6.49
CA ARG A 59 19.79 18.78 -5.09
C ARG A 59 18.50 18.00 -4.86
N GLN A 60 17.51 18.15 -5.75
CA GLN A 60 16.25 17.40 -5.68
C GLN A 60 16.48 15.88 -5.78
N ILE A 61 17.37 15.44 -6.67
CA ILE A 61 17.74 14.02 -6.81
C ILE A 61 18.41 13.51 -5.53
N ILE A 62 19.33 14.28 -4.95
CA ILE A 62 19.99 13.94 -3.68
C ILE A 62 18.98 13.83 -2.54
N ASP A 63 18.14 14.85 -2.36
CA ASP A 63 17.16 14.88 -1.28
C ASP A 63 16.17 13.72 -1.40
N ARG A 64 15.67 13.46 -2.61
CA ARG A 64 14.75 12.35 -2.86
C ARG A 64 15.40 11.00 -2.59
N ALA A 65 16.61 10.78 -3.10
CA ALA A 65 17.31 9.51 -2.92
C ALA A 65 17.68 9.25 -1.44
N LEU A 66 17.98 10.29 -0.66
CA LEU A 66 18.23 10.16 0.77
C LEU A 66 16.96 9.83 1.55
N LEU A 67 15.82 10.45 1.21
CA LEU A 67 14.52 10.12 1.80
C LEU A 67 14.13 8.66 1.54
N ASP A 68 14.27 8.21 0.29
CA ASP A 68 13.96 6.84 -0.10
C ASP A 68 14.89 5.84 0.62
N ALA A 69 16.19 6.14 0.73
CA ALA A 69 17.16 5.28 1.41
C ALA A 69 16.94 5.18 2.92
N ASP A 70 16.64 6.30 3.57
CA ASP A 70 16.30 6.35 4.99
C ASP A 70 15.03 5.54 5.28
N TRP A 71 14.03 5.62 4.40
CA TRP A 71 12.84 4.78 4.48
C TRP A 71 13.16 3.29 4.36
N VAL A 72 13.98 2.87 3.38
CA VAL A 72 14.37 1.45 3.20
C VAL A 72 15.14 0.90 4.41
N VAL A 73 16.01 1.72 5.01
CA VAL A 73 16.78 1.32 6.20
C VAL A 73 15.87 1.24 7.43
N LYS A 74 14.99 2.23 7.64
CA LYS A 74 14.04 2.27 8.76
C LYS A 74 12.99 1.16 8.69
N LYS A 75 12.56 0.76 7.48
CA LYS A 75 11.72 -0.43 7.22
C LYS A 75 12.27 -1.71 7.83
N SER A 76 13.58 -1.77 8.14
CA SER A 76 14.27 -2.97 8.64
C SER A 76 14.47 -3.01 10.17
N ALA A 77 13.96 -2.04 10.94
CA ALA A 77 14.28 -1.85 12.37
C ALA A 77 13.15 -2.22 13.36
N GLY A 78 12.95 -3.51 13.63
CA GLY A 78 12.52 -4.05 14.94
C GLY A 78 11.05 -3.95 15.37
N CYS A 79 10.16 -3.31 14.60
CA CYS A 79 8.70 -3.33 14.81
C CYS A 79 8.07 -4.46 13.96
N ALA A 80 6.93 -5.01 14.37
CA ALA A 80 6.15 -5.92 13.52
C ALA A 80 5.56 -5.21 12.28
N CYS A 81 5.52 -3.88 12.23
CA CYS A 81 5.16 -3.18 11.01
C CYS A 81 6.29 -3.32 9.97
N LYS A 82 6.00 -3.87 8.78
CA LYS A 82 6.93 -3.89 7.63
C LYS A 82 6.49 -2.92 6.55
N GLY A 83 7.43 -2.12 6.04
CA GLY A 83 7.21 -1.18 4.94
C GLY A 83 6.67 0.17 5.41
N ILE A 84 5.78 0.75 4.61
CA ILE A 84 4.99 1.96 4.81
C ILE A 84 3.96 1.87 5.96
N ARG A 85 4.09 0.91 6.87
CA ARG A 85 3.14 0.72 7.97
C ARG A 85 3.75 1.31 9.23
N ALA A 86 2.96 2.07 9.98
CA ALA A 86 3.37 2.55 11.29
C ALA A 86 2.27 2.29 12.33
N CYS A 87 2.68 2.10 13.58
CA CYS A 87 1.80 2.01 14.74
C CYS A 87 2.38 2.87 15.88
N LYS A 88 1.58 3.14 16.91
CA LYS A 88 1.98 3.96 18.06
C LYS A 88 3.26 3.45 18.74
N ILE A 89 3.49 2.14 18.74
CA ILE A 89 4.71 1.50 19.30
C ILE A 89 5.94 1.82 18.43
N CYS A 90 5.83 1.76 17.09
CA CYS A 90 6.94 2.17 16.22
C CYS A 90 7.22 3.69 16.32
N CYS A 91 6.23 4.52 16.65
CA CYS A 91 6.43 5.96 16.90
C CYS A 91 7.11 6.23 18.25
N ALA A 92 6.77 5.47 19.30
CA ALA A 92 7.36 5.63 20.64
C ALA A 92 8.78 5.06 20.76
N ALA A 93 9.11 3.97 20.06
CA ALA A 93 10.46 3.39 20.02
C ALA A 93 11.50 4.28 19.30
N LYS A 94 11.03 5.27 18.53
CA LYS A 94 11.86 6.35 17.97
C LYS A 94 12.09 7.39 19.07
N GLN A 95 13.12 7.22 19.92
CA GLN A 95 13.67 8.32 20.72
C GLN A 95 14.26 9.38 19.79
N LEU A 96 13.40 10.12 19.11
CA LEU A 96 13.72 11.40 18.50
C LEU A 96 13.88 12.40 19.66
N PRO A 97 14.79 13.37 19.57
CA PRO A 97 14.65 14.57 20.38
C PRO A 97 13.23 15.07 20.15
N LEU A 98 12.49 15.26 21.24
CA LEU A 98 11.31 16.11 21.27
C LEU A 98 11.77 17.54 20.92
N VAL A 99 12.12 17.80 19.67
CA VAL A 99 11.72 19.08 19.09
C VAL A 99 10.21 18.92 19.03
N ALA A 100 9.50 19.75 19.79
CA ALA A 100 8.06 19.81 19.77
C ALA A 100 7.59 19.77 18.32
N VAL A 101 7.19 18.60 17.85
CA VAL A 101 6.41 18.44 16.64
C VAL A 101 5.05 18.94 17.11
N SER A 102 4.77 20.21 16.84
CA SER A 102 3.40 20.70 16.84
C SER A 102 2.53 19.67 16.13
N ALA A 103 1.30 19.48 16.59
CA ALA A 103 0.36 18.44 16.17
C ALA A 103 -0.02 18.45 14.67
N ALA A 104 0.97 18.32 13.80
CA ALA A 104 0.91 18.46 12.35
C ALA A 104 1.94 17.50 11.75
N SER A 105 1.59 16.21 11.71
CA SER A 105 2.23 15.26 10.81
C SER A 105 1.94 15.74 9.38
N SER A 106 2.98 16.26 8.73
CA SER A 106 2.91 16.96 7.45
C SER A 106 2.80 15.97 6.28
N LEU A 107 1.60 15.47 6.05
CA LEU A 107 1.05 15.64 4.70
C LEU A 107 0.91 17.16 4.48
N PRO A 108 1.15 17.72 3.28
CA PRO A 108 0.67 19.07 3.00
C PRO A 108 -0.82 19.07 3.39
N GLN A 109 -1.21 19.85 4.39
CA GLN A 109 -2.63 20.07 4.64
C GLN A 109 -3.14 20.73 3.37
N PRO A 110 -3.97 20.07 2.56
CA PRO A 110 -4.56 20.77 1.46
C PRO A 110 -5.42 21.86 2.08
N ASP A 111 -5.25 23.10 1.64
CA ASP A 111 -6.19 24.19 1.94
C ASP A 111 -7.62 23.91 1.41
N GLN A 112 -7.87 22.69 0.90
CA GLN A 112 -9.13 22.24 0.32
C GLN A 112 -9.62 20.96 1.03
N PRO A 113 -10.92 20.86 1.33
CA PRO A 113 -11.51 19.65 1.89
C PRO A 113 -11.30 18.45 0.95
N PRO A 114 -11.21 17.22 1.50
CA PRO A 114 -11.11 16.02 0.66
C PRO A 114 -12.36 15.88 -0.21
N LEU A 115 -12.17 15.41 -1.44
CA LEU A 115 -13.27 14.95 -2.27
C LEU A 115 -13.74 13.57 -1.78
N HIS A 116 -14.96 13.18 -2.13
CA HIS A 116 -15.60 11.95 -1.69
C HIS A 116 -16.04 11.10 -2.88
N PHE A 117 -15.65 9.83 -2.90
CA PHE A 117 -16.16 8.87 -3.87
C PHE A 117 -17.53 8.34 -3.43
N CYS A 118 -18.54 8.50 -4.29
CA CYS A 118 -19.87 7.94 -4.05
C CYS A 118 -19.96 6.54 -4.69
N ILE A 119 -20.22 5.52 -3.87
CA ILE A 119 -20.38 4.12 -4.32
C ILE A 119 -21.54 4.01 -5.32
N ASP A 120 -22.65 4.70 -5.06
CA ASP A 120 -23.88 4.50 -5.84
C ASP A 120 -23.80 5.23 -7.19
N CYS A 121 -23.06 6.35 -7.25
CA CYS A 121 -22.85 7.10 -8.49
C CYS A 121 -21.58 6.72 -9.25
N GLN A 122 -20.66 5.97 -8.62
CA GLN A 122 -19.32 5.67 -9.15
C GLN A 122 -18.56 6.94 -9.59
N ALA A 123 -18.68 8.01 -8.81
CA ALA A 123 -18.16 9.34 -9.14
C ALA A 123 -17.64 10.08 -7.91
N VAL A 124 -16.71 11.01 -8.13
CA VAL A 124 -16.11 11.84 -7.07
C VAL A 124 -16.82 13.19 -6.96
N ARG A 125 -17.04 13.62 -5.72
CA ARG A 125 -17.83 14.81 -5.38
C ARG A 125 -17.13 15.65 -4.31
N ALA A 126 -17.43 16.94 -4.26
CA ALA A 126 -16.89 17.83 -3.23
C ALA A 126 -17.55 17.64 -1.85
N THR A 127 -18.74 17.02 -1.80
CA THR A 127 -19.48 16.78 -0.55
C THR A 127 -19.82 15.29 -0.38
N PRO A 128 -19.85 14.78 0.86
CA PRO A 128 -20.38 13.44 1.17
C PRO A 128 -21.85 13.31 0.74
N ARG A 129 -22.29 12.09 0.40
CA ARG A 129 -23.71 11.81 0.14
C ARG A 129 -24.53 12.13 1.39
N HIS A 130 -25.56 12.98 1.27
CA HIS A 130 -26.54 13.17 2.33
C HIS A 130 -27.29 11.85 2.56
N ALA A 131 -27.51 11.48 3.83
CA ALA A 131 -28.25 10.28 4.21
C ALA A 131 -29.73 10.33 3.79
N ASP A 132 -30.24 11.52 3.47
CA ASP A 132 -31.67 11.79 3.27
C ASP A 132 -31.95 12.06 1.79
N GLY A 133 -31.92 11.00 0.97
CA GLY A 133 -32.79 10.73 -0.19
C GLY A 133 -33.16 11.80 -1.25
N ASP A 134 -32.64 13.03 -1.24
CA ASP A 134 -33.07 14.06 -2.19
C ASP A 134 -32.04 14.24 -3.32
N ASP A 135 -32.34 13.63 -4.46
CA ASP A 135 -31.49 13.57 -5.66
C ASP A 135 -31.46 14.90 -6.46
N ALA A 136 -32.04 15.97 -5.93
CA ALA A 136 -32.33 17.20 -6.66
C ALA A 136 -31.25 18.30 -6.58
N GLU A 137 -30.33 18.27 -5.61
CA GLU A 137 -29.30 19.33 -5.45
C GLU A 137 -27.87 18.78 -5.71
N HIS A 138 -27.69 18.12 -6.85
CA HIS A 138 -26.41 17.53 -7.29
C HIS A 138 -25.47 18.52 -8.02
N TRP A 139 -25.14 19.68 -7.43
CA TRP A 139 -24.58 20.80 -8.20
C TRP A 139 -23.05 20.79 -8.50
N SER A 140 -22.31 19.73 -8.17
CA SER A 140 -20.84 19.71 -8.43
C SER A 140 -20.24 18.31 -8.55
N ALA A 141 -20.88 17.41 -9.30
CA ALA A 141 -20.24 16.16 -9.68
C ALA A 141 -19.06 16.47 -10.64
N ILE A 142 -17.85 16.09 -10.26
CA ILE A 142 -16.73 16.02 -11.21
C ILE A 142 -16.79 14.60 -11.80
N PRO A 143 -17.11 14.43 -13.09
CA PRO A 143 -17.14 13.10 -13.69
C PRO A 143 -15.79 12.39 -13.47
N SER A 144 -15.79 11.13 -13.03
CA SER A 144 -14.57 10.34 -12.78
C SER A 144 -13.66 10.21 -14.01
N SER A 145 -14.24 10.32 -15.21
CA SER A 145 -13.53 10.39 -16.50
C SER A 145 -12.88 11.75 -16.80
N ALA A 146 -13.40 12.84 -16.21
CA ALA A 146 -12.89 14.20 -16.40
C ALA A 146 -11.78 14.58 -15.41
N SER A 147 -11.56 13.78 -14.35
CA SER A 147 -10.57 14.02 -13.30
C SER A 147 -9.31 13.12 -13.37
N GLY A 148 -9.17 12.30 -14.42
CA GLY A 148 -8.07 11.32 -14.50
C GLY A 148 -8.17 10.23 -13.41
N LEU A 149 -9.38 9.98 -12.89
CA LEU A 149 -9.63 9.12 -11.74
C LEU A 149 -10.48 7.90 -12.10
N ALA A 150 -10.16 7.26 -13.22
CA ALA A 150 -10.78 6.01 -13.61
C ALA A 150 -10.22 4.84 -12.78
N GLY A 151 -11.04 3.79 -12.61
CA GLY A 151 -10.61 2.52 -12.03
C GLY A 151 -10.81 2.36 -10.52
N ILE A 152 -11.73 3.13 -9.92
CA ILE A 152 -12.24 2.87 -8.57
C ILE A 152 -13.60 2.18 -8.70
N ARG A 153 -13.79 1.03 -8.06
CA ARG A 153 -15.09 0.38 -7.90
C ARG A 153 -15.25 -0.16 -6.49
N VAL A 154 -16.40 0.08 -5.88
CA VAL A 154 -16.76 -0.49 -4.58
C VAL A 154 -18.07 -1.28 -4.73
N PHE A 155 -18.07 -2.53 -4.28
CA PHE A 155 -19.22 -3.42 -4.28
C PHE A 155 -19.64 -3.68 -2.83
N ARG A 156 -20.84 -3.21 -2.44
CA ARG A 156 -21.39 -3.44 -1.09
C ARG A 156 -21.87 -4.88 -0.94
N ASP A 157 -21.92 -5.34 0.31
CA ASP A 157 -22.56 -6.61 0.70
C ASP A 157 -22.13 -7.82 -0.16
N PHE A 158 -20.83 -7.87 -0.51
CA PHE A 158 -20.26 -8.95 -1.29
C PHE A 158 -20.37 -10.28 -0.56
N ILE A 159 -20.22 -10.25 0.77
CA ILE A 159 -20.48 -11.37 1.67
C ILE A 159 -21.57 -11.02 2.67
N ASN A 160 -22.22 -12.02 3.25
CA ASN A 160 -23.20 -11.84 4.32
C ASN A 160 -22.52 -11.83 5.71
N PRO A 161 -23.24 -11.49 6.80
CA PRO A 161 -22.68 -11.44 8.16
C PRO A 161 -22.14 -12.78 8.70
N ASP A 162 -22.75 -13.90 8.33
CA ASP A 162 -22.31 -15.23 8.78
C ASP A 162 -21.00 -15.62 8.10
N GLU A 163 -20.90 -15.35 6.79
CA GLU A 163 -19.66 -15.50 6.03
C GLU A 163 -18.56 -14.64 6.64
N GLU A 164 -18.81 -13.35 6.90
CA GLU A 164 -17.84 -12.46 7.54
C GLU A 164 -17.33 -13.02 8.89
N ALA A 165 -18.23 -13.54 9.73
CA ALA A 165 -17.86 -14.13 11.01
C ALA A 165 -16.97 -15.36 10.85
N VAL A 166 -17.31 -16.26 9.91
CA VAL A 166 -16.51 -17.45 9.60
C VAL A 166 -15.14 -17.06 9.05
N LEU A 167 -15.07 -16.16 8.07
CA LEU A 167 -13.79 -15.72 7.49
C LEU A 167 -12.89 -15.07 8.53
N ALA A 168 -13.42 -14.15 9.35
CA ALA A 168 -12.66 -13.49 10.39
C ALA A 168 -12.11 -14.52 11.40
N ALA A 169 -12.93 -15.48 11.83
CA ALA A 169 -12.50 -16.55 12.72
C ALA A 169 -11.42 -17.45 12.10
N GLU A 170 -11.53 -17.81 10.81
CA GLU A 170 -10.49 -18.59 10.11
C GLU A 170 -9.18 -17.83 9.95
N ILE A 171 -9.23 -16.52 9.73
CA ILE A 171 -8.03 -15.68 9.68
C ILE A 171 -7.36 -15.63 11.06
N ASP A 172 -8.15 -15.47 12.13
CA ASP A 172 -7.66 -15.37 13.51
C ASP A 172 -7.06 -16.65 14.08
N LYS A 173 -7.41 -17.81 13.53
CA LYS A 173 -6.75 -19.08 13.88
C LYS A 173 -5.27 -19.10 13.50
N ARG A 174 -4.84 -18.25 12.57
CA ARG A 174 -3.46 -18.20 12.10
C ARG A 174 -2.66 -17.22 12.95
N PRO A 175 -1.41 -17.53 13.31
CA PRO A 175 -0.58 -16.60 14.06
C PRO A 175 -0.39 -15.32 13.24
N TRP A 176 -0.74 -14.18 13.84
CA TRP A 176 -0.51 -12.87 13.26
C TRP A 176 0.99 -12.61 13.17
N ALA A 177 1.49 -12.58 11.94
CA ALA A 177 2.83 -12.13 11.64
C ALA A 177 2.83 -10.62 11.36
N PRO A 178 3.98 -9.94 11.56
CA PRO A 178 4.28 -8.60 11.04
C PRO A 178 3.72 -8.26 9.65
N SER A 179 3.68 -9.25 8.76
CA SER A 179 3.06 -9.20 7.45
C SER A 179 2.69 -10.63 7.10
N GLN A 180 1.42 -10.90 6.82
CA GLN A 180 0.97 -12.21 6.37
C GLN A 180 0.56 -12.11 4.90
N SER A 181 1.52 -12.36 4.01
CA SER A 181 1.23 -12.67 2.61
C SER A 181 1.40 -14.18 2.38
N GLY A 182 0.49 -14.74 1.60
CA GLY A 182 0.42 -16.18 1.35
C GLY A 182 -0.40 -16.48 0.10
N ARG A 183 -0.37 -17.75 -0.30
CA ARG A 183 -1.25 -18.23 -1.36
C ARG A 183 -2.69 -18.25 -0.85
N LEU A 184 -3.63 -18.37 -1.78
CA LEU A 184 -5.05 -18.40 -1.49
C LEU A 184 -5.38 -19.54 -0.50
N PRO A 185 -5.97 -19.23 0.66
CA PRO A 185 -6.47 -20.24 1.59
C PRO A 185 -7.65 -21.03 1.02
N PRO A 186 -7.93 -22.25 1.53
CA PRO A 186 -9.05 -23.05 1.06
C PRO A 186 -10.42 -22.36 1.12
N TYR A 187 -10.67 -21.52 2.14
CA TYR A 187 -11.92 -20.79 2.28
C TYR A 187 -12.20 -19.83 1.11
N TRP A 188 -11.17 -19.45 0.35
CA TRP A 188 -11.33 -18.56 -0.80
C TRP A 188 -11.82 -19.26 -2.08
N SER A 189 -11.72 -20.59 -2.14
CA SER A 189 -12.24 -21.36 -3.28
C SER A 189 -13.75 -21.15 -3.50
N ALA A 190 -14.52 -20.95 -2.44
CA ALA A 190 -15.98 -20.75 -2.51
C ALA A 190 -16.37 -19.33 -2.93
N LEU A 191 -15.52 -18.34 -2.67
CA LEU A 191 -15.84 -16.92 -2.92
C LEU A 191 -15.20 -16.40 -4.20
N LEU A 192 -14.16 -17.08 -4.72
CA LEU A 192 -13.56 -16.70 -5.99
C LEU A 192 -14.57 -16.68 -7.16
N PRO A 193 -15.45 -17.68 -7.36
CA PRO A 193 -16.44 -17.61 -8.45
C PRO A 193 -17.37 -16.40 -8.36
N ARG A 194 -17.79 -16.02 -7.14
CA ARG A 194 -18.59 -14.81 -6.89
C ARG A 194 -17.80 -13.54 -7.15
N LEU A 195 -16.52 -13.53 -6.78
CA LEU A 195 -15.62 -12.41 -7.04
C LEU A 195 -15.42 -12.20 -8.55
N LEU A 196 -15.18 -13.28 -9.31
CA LEU A 196 -15.02 -13.23 -10.76
C LEU A 196 -16.31 -12.83 -11.49
N ALA A 197 -17.48 -13.05 -10.88
CA ALA A 197 -18.75 -12.58 -11.40
C ALA A 197 -18.95 -11.05 -11.24
N LEU A 198 -18.13 -10.36 -10.44
CA LEU A 198 -18.20 -8.91 -10.31
C LEU A 198 -17.74 -8.23 -11.63
N PRO A 199 -18.39 -7.12 -12.04
CA PRO A 199 -18.01 -6.37 -13.23
C PRO A 199 -16.53 -6.02 -13.29
N GLY A 200 -15.85 -6.48 -14.34
CA GLY A 200 -14.42 -6.21 -14.60
C GLY A 200 -13.42 -7.14 -13.91
N LEU A 201 -13.89 -8.23 -13.29
CA LEU A 201 -13.04 -9.24 -12.65
C LEU A 201 -13.13 -10.65 -13.28
N ALA A 202 -13.84 -10.83 -14.40
CA ALA A 202 -14.08 -12.16 -15.00
C ALA A 202 -12.79 -12.94 -15.33
N ASP A 203 -11.72 -12.22 -15.69
CA ASP A 203 -10.40 -12.73 -16.05
C ASP A 203 -9.34 -12.45 -14.96
N PHE A 204 -9.76 -12.06 -13.75
CA PHE A 204 -8.85 -11.80 -12.64
C PHE A 204 -8.20 -13.09 -12.13
N GLN A 205 -6.87 -13.11 -12.05
CA GLN A 205 -6.10 -14.29 -11.63
C GLN A 205 -5.31 -13.99 -10.35
N PRO A 206 -5.94 -14.16 -9.16
CA PRO A 206 -5.24 -13.91 -7.91
C PRO A 206 -4.13 -14.94 -7.69
N VAL A 207 -2.93 -14.46 -7.40
CA VAL A 207 -1.77 -15.28 -7.04
C VAL A 207 -1.28 -15.05 -5.62
N GLU A 208 -1.60 -13.88 -5.07
CA GLU A 208 -1.20 -13.48 -3.72
C GLU A 208 -2.42 -13.00 -2.94
N LEU A 209 -2.43 -13.35 -1.67
CA LEU A 209 -3.33 -12.82 -0.66
C LEU A 209 -2.52 -12.22 0.49
N CYS A 210 -2.88 -11.01 0.89
CA CYS A 210 -2.32 -10.33 2.05
C CYS A 210 -3.44 -9.99 3.05
N ASN A 211 -3.28 -10.45 4.29
CA ASN A 211 -4.15 -10.08 5.40
C ASN A 211 -3.51 -8.97 6.23
N LEU A 212 -4.27 -7.91 6.52
CA LEU A 212 -3.85 -6.82 7.40
C LEU A 212 -4.90 -6.61 8.50
N ASP A 213 -4.44 -6.61 9.75
CA ASP A 213 -5.25 -6.29 10.93
C ASP A 213 -5.01 -4.85 11.36
N TYR A 214 -6.08 -4.06 11.38
CA TYR A 214 -6.08 -2.67 11.80
C TYR A 214 -6.82 -2.56 13.13
N GLN A 215 -6.09 -2.16 14.16
CA GLN A 215 -6.60 -1.95 15.51
C GLN A 215 -6.47 -0.46 15.90
N PRO A 216 -7.58 0.24 16.17
CA PRO A 216 -7.56 1.66 16.56
C PRO A 216 -6.67 1.96 17.77
N GLU A 217 -6.69 1.07 18.77
CA GLU A 217 -5.91 1.17 20.00
C GLU A 217 -4.41 1.22 19.72
N LEU A 218 -3.94 0.50 18.71
CA LEU A 218 -2.55 0.50 18.24
C LEU A 218 -2.22 1.68 17.32
N GLY A 219 -3.23 2.46 16.90
CA GLY A 219 -3.10 3.47 15.85
C GLY A 219 -2.62 2.85 14.54
N ALA A 220 -3.11 1.65 14.21
CA ALA A 220 -2.74 0.95 12.99
C ALA A 220 -3.18 1.76 11.76
N HIS A 221 -2.25 2.02 10.86
CA HIS A 221 -2.50 2.73 9.60
C HIS A 221 -1.54 2.24 8.52
N ILE A 222 -1.77 2.69 7.29
CA ILE A 222 -0.85 2.48 6.18
C ILE A 222 -0.60 3.82 5.51
N ASP A 223 0.68 4.20 5.43
CA ASP A 223 1.11 5.45 4.83
C ASP A 223 0.80 5.46 3.32
N PRO A 224 0.65 6.65 2.71
CA PRO A 224 0.44 6.80 1.28
C PRO A 224 1.49 6.07 0.44
N HIS A 225 1.04 5.23 -0.50
CA HIS A 225 1.93 4.41 -1.33
C HIS A 225 1.29 3.94 -2.63
N ILE A 226 2.11 3.38 -3.50
CA ILE A 226 1.69 2.58 -4.66
C ILE A 226 2.26 1.17 -4.45
N ASP A 227 1.45 0.14 -4.69
CA ASP A 227 1.89 -1.25 -4.67
C ASP A 227 2.90 -1.51 -5.79
N ASP A 228 3.84 -2.46 -5.59
CA ASP A 228 4.90 -2.78 -6.55
C ASP A 228 4.36 -3.05 -7.98
N THR A 229 4.44 -2.05 -8.86
CA THR A 229 3.84 -2.07 -10.21
C THR A 229 4.57 -3.01 -11.17
N TRP A 230 5.83 -3.34 -10.87
CA TRP A 230 6.64 -4.28 -11.64
C TRP A 230 6.25 -5.74 -11.37
N LEU A 231 5.60 -6.03 -10.24
CA LEU A 231 5.23 -7.40 -9.84
C LEU A 231 3.73 -7.63 -9.95
N TRP A 232 2.93 -6.68 -9.48
CA TRP A 232 1.48 -6.79 -9.42
C TRP A 232 0.82 -6.22 -10.67
N GLY A 233 -0.21 -6.91 -11.17
CA GLY A 233 -0.98 -6.52 -12.34
C GLY A 233 -2.02 -5.44 -12.04
N ASP A 234 -2.77 -5.04 -13.06
CA ASP A 234 -3.61 -3.83 -13.07
C ASP A 234 -4.65 -3.78 -11.93
N ARG A 235 -5.15 -4.92 -11.44
CA ARG A 235 -6.22 -4.93 -10.44
C ARG A 235 -5.69 -5.27 -9.05
N LEU A 236 -5.92 -4.36 -8.10
CA LEU A 236 -5.82 -4.62 -6.67
C LEU A 236 -7.22 -4.79 -6.11
N VAL A 237 -7.52 -5.95 -5.53
CA VAL A 237 -8.86 -6.28 -5.03
C VAL A 237 -8.80 -6.45 -3.52
N THR A 238 -9.57 -5.69 -2.75
CA THR A 238 -9.56 -5.76 -1.29
C THR A 238 -10.95 -6.04 -0.75
N LEU A 239 -11.12 -7.17 -0.05
CA LEU A 239 -12.30 -7.44 0.77
C LEU A 239 -12.12 -6.80 2.15
N ASN A 240 -13.10 -5.98 2.53
CA ASN A 240 -13.14 -5.27 3.79
C ASN A 240 -14.01 -6.02 4.81
N LEU A 241 -13.50 -6.29 6.01
CA LEU A 241 -14.18 -7.08 7.04
C LEU A 241 -14.19 -6.35 8.40
N CYS A 242 -15.12 -6.75 9.26
CA CYS A 242 -15.31 -6.38 10.66
C CYS A 242 -15.78 -4.95 10.91
N SER A 243 -15.16 -3.95 10.27
CA SER A 243 -15.48 -2.53 10.49
C SER A 243 -15.43 -1.73 9.19
N ASP A 244 -16.27 -0.70 9.13
CA ASP A 244 -16.27 0.29 8.05
C ASP A 244 -15.01 1.15 8.17
N THR A 245 -14.49 1.62 7.03
CA THR A 245 -13.36 2.55 6.99
C THR A 245 -13.38 3.37 5.70
N SER A 246 -12.33 4.16 5.46
CA SER A 246 -12.11 4.85 4.19
C SER A 246 -10.69 4.61 3.69
N LEU A 247 -10.54 4.54 2.36
CA LEU A 247 -9.24 4.61 1.70
C LEU A 247 -9.03 6.05 1.19
N THR A 248 -7.91 6.65 1.53
CA THR A 248 -7.51 7.96 1.02
C THR A 248 -6.62 7.78 -0.21
N LEU A 249 -7.04 8.30 -1.36
CA LEU A 249 -6.16 8.54 -2.51
C LEU A 249 -5.59 9.96 -2.45
N SER A 250 -4.32 10.11 -2.80
CA SER A 250 -3.63 11.40 -2.86
C SER A 250 -2.58 11.41 -3.97
N GLN A 251 -2.32 12.59 -4.55
CA GLN A 251 -1.23 12.76 -5.53
C GLN A 251 0.06 13.17 -4.82
N SER A 252 1.20 12.61 -5.23
CA SER A 252 2.52 12.92 -4.63
C SER A 252 2.92 14.40 -4.72
N ALA A 253 2.45 15.11 -5.75
CA ALA A 253 2.76 16.51 -6.02
C ALA A 253 1.54 17.44 -5.91
N GLY A 254 0.37 16.90 -5.53
CA GLY A 254 -0.90 17.62 -5.52
C GLY A 254 -1.47 17.78 -4.12
N SER A 255 -2.39 18.73 -3.96
CA SER A 255 -3.20 18.90 -2.75
C SER A 255 -4.46 18.03 -2.76
N THR A 256 -4.86 17.48 -3.92
CA THR A 256 -6.10 16.74 -4.03
C THR A 256 -6.06 15.43 -3.24
N ARG A 257 -7.06 15.24 -2.39
CA ARG A 257 -7.32 13.99 -1.67
C ARG A 257 -8.73 13.50 -1.96
N ILE A 258 -8.88 12.19 -2.03
CA ILE A 258 -10.16 11.54 -2.30
C ILE A 258 -10.37 10.46 -1.26
N SER A 259 -11.46 10.59 -0.51
CA SER A 259 -11.90 9.59 0.46
C SER A 259 -12.85 8.60 -0.23
N ILE A 260 -12.47 7.34 -0.24
CA ILE A 260 -13.24 6.23 -0.80
C ILE A 260 -13.81 5.41 0.36
N PRO A 261 -15.15 5.40 0.57
CA PRO A 261 -15.75 4.59 1.62
C PRO A 261 -15.56 3.10 1.34
N MET A 262 -15.13 2.36 2.35
CA MET A 262 -15.03 0.90 2.36
C MET A 262 -15.90 0.35 3.51
N PRO A 263 -17.21 0.14 3.29
CA PRO A 263 -18.07 -0.51 4.27
C PRO A 263 -17.57 -1.94 4.59
N ARG A 264 -17.85 -2.49 5.76
CA ARG A 264 -17.60 -3.90 6.05
C ARG A 264 -18.40 -4.78 5.07
N ARG A 265 -17.86 -5.97 4.78
CA ARG A 265 -18.36 -6.91 3.76
C ARG A 265 -18.33 -6.39 2.33
N SER A 266 -17.64 -5.28 2.06
CA SER A 266 -17.51 -4.74 0.70
C SER A 266 -16.22 -5.18 0.01
N VAL A 267 -16.22 -5.15 -1.32
CA VAL A 267 -15.03 -5.33 -2.15
C VAL A 267 -14.67 -4.00 -2.80
N LEU A 268 -13.45 -3.52 -2.57
CA LEU A 268 -12.84 -2.43 -3.32
C LEU A 268 -11.98 -3.02 -4.45
N VAL A 269 -12.12 -2.46 -5.65
CA VAL A 269 -11.22 -2.70 -6.79
C VAL A 269 -10.57 -1.37 -7.15
N LEU A 270 -9.23 -1.35 -7.12
CA LEU A 270 -8.42 -0.28 -7.68
C LEU A 270 -7.72 -0.79 -8.93
N SER A 271 -7.84 -0.05 -10.03
CA SER A 271 -7.19 -0.34 -11.31
C SER A 271 -6.92 0.92 -12.11
N GLY A 272 -6.19 0.81 -13.22
CA GLY A 272 -5.92 1.93 -14.11
C GLY A 272 -5.32 3.16 -13.39
N PRO A 273 -5.69 4.39 -13.78
CA PRO A 273 -5.14 5.61 -13.19
C PRO A 273 -5.21 5.64 -11.66
N ALA A 274 -6.32 5.18 -11.04
CA ALA A 274 -6.45 5.14 -9.59
C ALA A 274 -5.42 4.23 -8.89
N ARG A 275 -4.91 3.21 -9.59
CA ARG A 275 -3.84 2.33 -9.08
C ARG A 275 -2.44 2.91 -9.31
N TYR A 276 -2.20 3.48 -10.50
CA TYR A 276 -0.85 3.83 -10.95
C TYR A 276 -0.44 5.27 -10.64
N ASP A 277 -1.40 6.20 -10.64
CA ASP A 277 -1.11 7.64 -10.54
C ASP A 277 -1.38 8.20 -9.13
N TRP A 278 -2.05 7.43 -8.28
CA TRP A 278 -2.50 7.86 -6.96
C TRP A 278 -1.88 7.02 -5.84
N LEU A 279 -1.34 7.70 -4.83
CA LEU A 279 -0.93 7.09 -3.58
C LEU A 279 -2.17 6.74 -2.77
N HIS A 280 -2.28 5.50 -2.31
CA HIS A 280 -3.36 5.07 -1.43
C HIS A 280 -2.89 4.90 0.02
N ALA A 281 -3.76 5.24 0.96
CA ALA A 281 -3.51 5.19 2.40
C ALA A 281 -4.80 4.82 3.16
N VAL A 282 -4.65 4.27 4.37
CA VAL A 282 -5.71 4.23 5.37
C VAL A 282 -5.20 5.05 6.53
N LEU A 283 -5.87 6.16 6.83
CA LEU A 283 -5.42 7.08 7.87
C LEU A 283 -5.80 6.54 9.26
N PRO A 284 -5.05 6.89 10.32
CA PRO A 284 -5.37 6.45 11.68
C PRO A 284 -6.80 6.80 12.11
N ASP A 285 -7.28 8.00 11.74
CA ASP A 285 -8.61 8.50 12.12
C ASP A 285 -9.75 7.77 11.38
N ASP A 286 -9.45 7.12 10.24
CA ASP A 286 -10.41 6.32 9.48
C ASP A 286 -10.56 4.90 10.06
N VAL A 287 -9.72 4.51 11.03
CA VAL A 287 -9.77 3.20 11.72
C VAL A 287 -10.50 3.37 13.05
N THR A 288 -11.82 3.26 13.01
CA THR A 288 -12.70 3.49 14.18
C THR A 288 -13.04 2.20 14.94
N GLY A 289 -12.88 1.04 14.31
CA GLY A 289 -13.02 -0.29 14.91
C GLY A 289 -11.99 -1.26 14.34
N ARG A 290 -11.93 -2.47 14.90
CA ARG A 290 -11.07 -3.53 14.36
C ARG A 290 -11.49 -3.81 12.91
N ARG A 291 -10.55 -3.68 11.99
CA ARG A 291 -10.78 -3.92 10.57
C ARG A 291 -9.79 -4.95 10.06
N LEU A 292 -10.30 -5.95 9.36
CA LEU A 292 -9.49 -6.92 8.62
C LEU A 292 -9.57 -6.58 7.13
N ALA A 293 -8.41 -6.36 6.50
CA ALA A 293 -8.30 -6.19 5.06
C ALA A 293 -7.71 -7.44 4.43
N VAL A 294 -8.42 -8.00 3.44
CA VAL A 294 -7.96 -9.15 2.66
C VAL A 294 -7.71 -8.67 1.23
N THR A 295 -6.45 -8.41 0.90
CA THR A 295 -6.05 -7.90 -0.41
C THR A 295 -5.54 -9.03 -1.29
N LEU A 296 -6.12 -9.15 -2.48
CA LEU A 296 -5.78 -10.07 -3.56
C LEU A 296 -5.04 -9.32 -4.66
N ARG A 297 -3.98 -9.94 -5.17
CA ARG A 297 -3.17 -9.40 -6.27
C ARG A 297 -2.97 -10.43 -7.37
N GLU A 298 -3.05 -9.98 -8.61
CA GLU A 298 -2.63 -10.72 -9.80
C GLU A 298 -1.21 -10.33 -10.22
N LEU A 299 -0.57 -11.14 -11.05
CA LEU A 299 0.76 -10.82 -11.59
C LEU A 299 0.68 -9.77 -12.70
N ALA A 300 1.72 -8.94 -12.80
CA ALA A 300 1.93 -8.09 -13.97
C ALA A 300 2.13 -8.95 -15.24
N PRO A 301 1.70 -8.49 -16.43
CA PRO A 301 1.81 -9.26 -17.68
C PRO A 301 3.21 -9.81 -17.95
N ASP A 302 4.25 -9.03 -17.68
CA ASP A 302 5.65 -9.40 -17.89
C ASP A 302 6.09 -10.64 -17.06
N TRP A 303 5.38 -10.93 -15.97
CA TRP A 303 5.66 -12.09 -15.13
C TRP A 303 4.94 -13.36 -15.58
N LEU A 304 3.82 -13.26 -16.30
CA LEU A 304 2.96 -14.41 -16.61
C LEU A 304 3.70 -15.52 -17.39
N GLU A 305 4.60 -15.12 -18.29
CA GLU A 305 5.37 -16.04 -19.14
C GLU A 305 6.70 -16.51 -18.53
N THR A 306 7.02 -16.07 -17.31
CA THR A 306 8.21 -16.52 -16.60
C THR A 306 7.98 -17.89 -15.95
N VAL A 307 9.06 -18.63 -15.69
CA VAL A 307 8.97 -19.91 -14.95
C VAL A 307 8.36 -19.71 -13.57
N ASP A 308 8.79 -18.65 -12.87
CA ASP A 308 8.31 -18.30 -11.54
C ASP A 308 6.84 -17.84 -11.57
N GLY A 309 6.44 -17.03 -12.56
CA GLY A 309 5.06 -16.60 -12.71
C GLY A 309 4.10 -17.75 -13.01
N ARG A 310 4.47 -18.68 -13.91
CA ARG A 310 3.70 -19.92 -14.14
C ARG A 310 3.57 -20.77 -12.88
N ALA A 311 4.64 -20.86 -12.08
CA ALA A 311 4.62 -21.58 -10.81
C ALA A 311 3.67 -20.91 -9.80
N LEU A 312 3.70 -19.58 -9.69
CA LEU A 312 2.81 -18.80 -8.83
C LEU A 312 1.33 -18.91 -9.25
N LEU A 313 1.05 -18.86 -10.56
CA LEU A 313 -0.30 -19.08 -11.09
C LEU A 313 -0.83 -20.46 -10.74
N LYS A 314 -0.03 -21.51 -10.95
CA LYS A 314 -0.39 -22.88 -10.59
C LYS A 314 -0.64 -23.01 -9.09
N ALA A 315 0.19 -22.38 -8.27
CA ALA A 315 0.07 -22.43 -6.82
C ALA A 315 -1.14 -21.65 -6.30
N GLY A 316 -1.46 -20.49 -6.89
CA GLY A 316 -2.68 -19.74 -6.60
C GLY A 316 -3.94 -20.57 -6.89
N ALA A 317 -3.99 -21.22 -8.05
CA ALA A 317 -5.10 -22.07 -8.46
C ALA A 317 -5.29 -23.33 -7.58
N ALA A 318 -4.25 -23.76 -6.85
CA ALA A 318 -4.30 -24.94 -6.00
C ALA A 318 -4.98 -24.69 -4.63
N PHE A 319 -5.15 -23.42 -4.21
CA PHE A 319 -5.67 -23.04 -2.90
C PHE A 319 -4.94 -23.72 -1.71
N ASP A 320 -3.67 -24.07 -1.89
CA ASP A 320 -2.83 -24.81 -0.92
C ASP A 320 -2.09 -23.88 0.07
N GLY A 321 -2.60 -22.66 0.24
CA GLY A 321 -1.89 -21.57 0.91
C GLY A 321 -1.61 -21.78 2.40
N VAL A 322 -0.35 -22.13 2.70
CA VAL A 322 0.35 -21.82 3.95
C VAL A 322 1.39 -20.70 3.68
N SER A 323 1.73 -19.90 4.69
CA SER A 323 2.53 -18.67 4.52
C SER A 323 3.84 -18.89 3.75
N VAL A 324 4.29 -17.90 2.97
CA VAL A 324 5.55 -17.96 2.18
C VAL A 324 6.79 -18.22 3.07
N VAL A 325 6.68 -18.02 4.39
CA VAL A 325 7.76 -18.25 5.35
C VAL A 325 8.11 -19.73 5.50
N GLU A 326 7.18 -20.67 5.27
CA GLU A 326 7.44 -22.11 5.46
C GLU A 326 8.19 -22.78 4.30
N LEU A 327 8.30 -22.12 3.14
CA LEU A 327 9.06 -22.63 1.99
C LEU A 327 10.58 -22.59 2.21
N LYS A 328 11.09 -21.91 3.26
CA LYS A 328 12.54 -21.86 3.56
C LYS A 328 13.00 -22.89 4.61
N SER A 329 12.08 -23.65 5.18
CA SER A 329 12.37 -24.69 6.19
C SER A 329 12.23 -26.12 5.66
N GLY A 330 11.82 -26.29 4.40
CA GLY A 330 11.64 -27.59 3.74
C GLY A 330 12.58 -27.77 2.55
N GLY A 331 13.89 -27.71 2.80
CA GLY A 331 14.93 -28.03 1.82
C GLY A 331 16.10 -28.66 2.55
N SER A 332 16.15 -29.99 2.48
CA SER A 332 17.20 -30.91 2.94
C SER A 332 18.62 -30.39 2.75
#